data_AF-A0A8T2XC72-F1
#
_entry.id   AF-A0A8T2XC72-F1
#
_cell.length_a   1.000
_cell.length_b   1.000
_cell.length_c   1.000
_cell.angle_alpha   90.00
_cell.angle_beta   90.00
_cell.angle_gamma   90.00
#
_symmetry.space_group_name_H-M   'P 1'
#
loop_
_entity.id
_entity.type
_entity.pdbx_description
1 polymer ?
#
loop_
_entity_poly.entity_id
_entity_poly.type
_entity_poly.pdbx_seq_one_letter_code
_entity_poly.pdbx_strand_id
1 'polypeptide(L)'
;MKVVALVSGGKDSCYAMMKSIQYGHEIVALADLMPADDSVAELDSFMYQTNARIVLDEFQTVLHSPGSIASVGVIHPLAFHLENKDTVISLDNDKASDSSLEKKGSVFVVQGDFPQRSQATCQSNSETTNLVEVRDDRIYISKTKKDNIFSICCWLQDSCKTSAGSHEDLAVVLKHIESQLAGYGFGWEHVLYIHLYVADMNEFATVNETYVRFITQEKCPFGVPSRSTIELPLLQASLGRAYIEVLVANDNSKNVLHVQSISSWAPSCIGPYSQATLHKEILHMAGQLGLDPPTMMLCNGGPSAELEQALGNSEALANVFNCSVSTSAIVLTIYCSADTPLPERLKIQEKQDSFLKQMRLLQLDKGSKCKILDPIFLYVLVPDLPKRAFVEVKPILFVPEDAETAVTSVQNPSSFTVANRWGFQHAQWHDSCIQKCVVSGKICAIILSITENIVVKICSESLGVNDEDVDHQNSVSKGHMERVLRFCVYLLDKVIMENGFSWEDTMNLRTYFPTTSGIPLETLSLALKNSMNELAEMDQRVQVGKEPIYNVVPVLAAGSSAASMNNIITCELFARKS
;
A
#
# COMPACT_ATOMS: atom_id res chain seq x y z
N MET A 1 -12.45 32.23 5.88
CA MET A 1 -11.44 32.83 6.79
C MET A 1 -10.62 33.85 6.01
N LYS A 2 -10.06 34.88 6.65
CA LYS A 2 -9.09 35.79 6.03
C LYS A 2 -7.71 35.14 6.02
N VAL A 3 -7.05 35.07 4.87
CA VAL A 3 -5.78 34.35 4.69
C VAL A 3 -4.73 35.22 3.99
N VAL A 4 -3.48 35.10 4.41
CA VAL A 4 -2.31 35.66 3.70
C VAL A 4 -1.75 34.56 2.81
N ALA A 5 -1.64 34.83 1.52
CA ALA A 5 -1.14 33.84 0.57
C ALA A 5 0.37 34.02 0.35
N LEU A 6 1.14 32.97 0.61
CA LEU A 6 2.56 32.96 0.31
C LEU A 6 2.80 32.59 -1.16
N VAL A 7 3.54 33.42 -1.89
CA VAL A 7 3.77 33.32 -3.32
C VAL A 7 5.26 33.14 -3.56
N SER A 8 5.74 31.89 -3.46
CA SER A 8 7.13 31.55 -3.79
C SER A 8 7.27 31.28 -5.30
N GLY A 9 7.09 32.31 -6.12
CA GLY A 9 7.43 32.34 -7.56
C GLY A 9 6.77 31.31 -8.50
N GLY A 10 5.93 30.40 -8.02
CA GLY A 10 5.46 29.22 -8.77
C GLY A 10 3.99 29.23 -9.18
N LYS A 11 3.64 28.38 -10.16
CA LYS A 11 2.25 28.08 -10.58
C LYS A 11 1.38 27.53 -9.43
N ASP A 12 2.00 26.84 -8.47
CA ASP A 12 1.30 26.10 -7.42
C ASP A 12 0.80 27.02 -6.31
N SER A 13 1.54 28.10 -5.99
CA SER A 13 1.05 29.17 -5.11
C SER A 13 -0.18 29.85 -5.70
N CYS A 14 -0.20 30.10 -7.01
CA CYS A 14 -1.36 30.67 -7.70
C CYS A 14 -2.58 29.73 -7.65
N TYR A 15 -2.36 28.43 -7.85
CA TYR A 15 -3.43 27.45 -7.76
C TYR A 15 -4.00 27.33 -6.33
N ALA A 16 -3.14 27.31 -5.31
CA ALA A 16 -3.55 27.27 -3.91
C ALA A 16 -4.37 28.52 -3.51
N MET A 17 -4.02 29.69 -4.04
CA MET A 17 -4.80 30.92 -3.88
C MET A 17 -6.20 30.79 -4.51
N MET A 18 -6.27 30.34 -5.75
CA MET A 18 -7.55 30.14 -6.45
C MET A 18 -8.44 29.15 -5.70
N LYS A 19 -7.86 28.07 -5.17
CA LYS A 19 -8.58 27.08 -4.35
C LYS A 19 -9.06 27.66 -3.03
N SER A 20 -8.25 28.48 -2.37
CA SER A 20 -8.64 29.16 -1.13
C SER A 20 -9.87 30.06 -1.36
N ILE A 21 -9.90 30.79 -2.47
CA ILE A 21 -11.08 31.59 -2.86
C ILE A 21 -12.29 30.67 -3.14
N GLN A 22 -12.07 29.57 -3.87
CA GLN A 22 -13.13 28.60 -4.19
C GLN A 22 -13.76 27.97 -2.94
N TYR A 23 -12.97 27.75 -1.88
CA TYR A 23 -13.45 27.22 -0.60
C TYR A 23 -14.04 28.30 0.34
N GLY A 24 -14.23 29.53 -0.14
CA GLY A 24 -14.87 30.60 0.63
C GLY A 24 -13.93 31.35 1.58
N HIS A 25 -12.62 31.26 1.35
CA HIS A 25 -11.63 32.09 2.06
C HIS A 25 -11.39 33.41 1.32
N GLU A 26 -11.09 34.46 2.08
CA GLU A 26 -10.78 35.78 1.55
C GLU A 26 -9.27 35.98 1.62
N ILE A 27 -8.60 36.11 0.47
CA ILE A 27 -7.18 36.43 0.44
C ILE A 27 -7.03 37.92 0.70
N VAL A 28 -6.42 38.27 1.83
CA VAL A 28 -6.31 39.66 2.28
C VAL A 28 -4.92 40.25 2.02
N ALA A 29 -3.91 39.42 1.78
CA ALA A 29 -2.58 39.86 1.41
C ALA A 29 -1.81 38.76 0.66
N LEU A 30 -0.85 39.17 -0.16
CA LEU A 30 0.16 38.31 -0.77
C LEU A 30 1.49 38.55 -0.04
N ALA A 31 2.22 37.47 0.26
CA ALA A 31 3.51 37.50 0.93
C ALA A 31 4.53 36.68 0.12
N ASP A 32 5.82 37.02 0.22
CA ASP A 32 6.93 36.28 -0.40
C ASP A 32 8.02 36.04 0.65
N LEU A 33 8.84 35.00 0.47
CA LEU A 33 9.96 34.68 1.37
C LEU A 33 11.24 35.30 0.84
N MET A 34 11.96 36.01 1.69
CA MET A 34 13.30 36.50 1.39
C MET A 34 14.34 35.46 1.80
N PRO A 35 15.41 35.26 1.01
CA PRO A 35 16.57 34.51 1.47
C PRO A 35 17.20 35.19 2.71
N ALA A 36 17.88 34.40 3.54
CA ALA A 36 18.51 34.90 4.77
C ALA A 36 19.74 35.80 4.51
N ASP A 37 20.20 35.89 3.27
CA ASP A 37 21.37 36.66 2.84
C ASP A 37 20.93 37.71 1.81
N ASP A 38 20.97 38.98 2.23
CA ASP A 38 20.62 40.15 1.42
C ASP A 38 21.57 40.36 0.21
N SER A 39 22.67 39.60 0.11
CA SER A 39 23.60 39.68 -1.03
C SER A 39 23.13 38.90 -2.26
N VAL A 40 22.10 38.04 -2.13
CA VAL A 40 21.53 37.28 -3.24
C VAL A 40 20.39 38.08 -3.88
N ALA A 41 20.73 38.92 -4.86
CA ALA A 41 19.74 39.65 -5.64
C ALA A 41 19.00 38.69 -6.60
N GLU A 42 17.79 38.27 -6.25
CA GLU A 42 16.91 37.51 -7.15
C GLU A 42 16.17 38.49 -8.07
N LEU A 43 16.86 38.94 -9.13
CA LEU A 43 16.40 39.95 -10.08
C LEU A 43 15.19 39.53 -10.95
N ASP A 44 14.85 38.24 -10.96
CA ASP A 44 13.84 37.65 -11.86
C ASP A 44 12.44 37.48 -11.23
N SER A 45 12.25 37.80 -9.94
CA SER A 45 10.93 37.72 -9.30
C SER A 45 10.22 39.09 -9.26
N PHE A 46 9.13 39.20 -10.01
CA PHE A 46 8.25 40.38 -10.08
C PHE A 46 7.70 40.82 -8.70
N MET A 47 7.71 39.92 -7.70
CA MET A 47 7.24 40.19 -6.33
C MET A 47 8.23 41.03 -5.51
N TYR A 48 9.54 41.02 -5.83
CA TYR A 48 10.53 41.88 -5.16
C TYR A 48 10.33 43.37 -5.46
N GLN A 49 9.55 43.70 -6.50
CA GLN A 49 9.25 45.07 -6.93
C GLN A 49 8.01 45.69 -6.24
N THR A 50 7.41 45.02 -5.25
CA THR A 50 6.24 45.55 -4.52
C THR A 50 6.62 46.48 -3.36
N ASN A 51 5.82 47.55 -3.18
CA ASN A 51 6.08 48.73 -2.33
C ASN A 51 6.11 48.49 -0.81
N ALA A 52 5.83 47.28 -0.32
CA ALA A 52 5.81 46.97 1.10
C ALA A 52 6.12 45.49 1.37
N ARG A 53 6.64 45.18 2.56
CA ARG A 53 6.94 43.82 3.05
C ARG A 53 6.25 43.59 4.40
N ILE A 54 5.77 42.36 4.61
CA ILE A 54 5.23 41.94 5.90
C ILE A 54 6.39 41.36 6.71
N VAL A 55 6.72 41.99 7.84
CA VAL A 55 7.75 41.55 8.77
C VAL A 55 7.06 40.85 9.94
N LEU A 56 7.43 39.60 10.21
CA LEU A 56 6.95 38.87 11.37
C LEU A 56 7.76 39.30 12.60
N ASP A 57 7.18 40.15 13.44
CA ASP A 57 7.82 40.63 14.68
C ASP A 57 7.93 39.52 15.73
N GLU A 58 6.86 38.75 15.87
CA GLU A 58 6.81 37.57 16.71
C GLU A 58 6.05 36.48 15.99
N PHE A 59 6.56 35.26 16.02
CA PHE A 59 5.88 34.09 15.49
C PHE A 59 6.22 32.88 16.31
N GLN A 60 5.31 31.91 16.32
CA GLN A 60 5.55 30.60 16.88
C GLN A 60 5.59 29.58 15.74
N THR A 61 6.62 28.76 15.69
CA THR A 61 6.58 27.56 14.85
C THR A 61 5.79 26.48 15.58
N VAL A 62 4.60 26.20 15.09
CA VAL A 62 3.75 25.12 15.58
C VAL A 62 4.08 23.87 14.77
N LEU A 63 4.76 22.92 15.40
CA LEU A 63 4.99 21.60 14.81
C LEU A 63 3.67 20.82 14.82
N HIS A 64 3.13 20.53 13.64
CA HIS A 64 1.85 19.83 13.47
C HIS A 64 1.98 18.31 13.79
N SER A 65 3.21 17.80 13.89
CA SER A 65 3.51 16.46 14.40
C SER A 65 4.96 16.40 14.91
N PRO A 66 5.22 15.87 16.13
CA PRO A 66 6.57 15.60 16.63
C PRO A 66 7.20 14.34 16.01
N GLY A 67 6.57 13.73 15.00
CA GLY A 67 7.05 12.51 14.35
C GLY A 67 8.38 12.71 13.62
N SER A 68 9.28 11.75 13.79
CA SER A 68 10.69 11.81 13.36
C SER A 68 10.93 11.73 11.85
N ILE A 69 9.90 11.70 10.99
CA ILE A 69 10.07 11.38 9.56
C ILE A 69 9.72 12.54 8.61
N ALA A 70 9.02 13.57 9.09
CA ALA A 70 8.78 14.82 8.37
C ALA A 70 8.03 15.81 9.28
N SER A 71 8.75 16.47 10.19
CA SER A 71 8.16 17.48 11.06
C SER A 71 7.67 18.67 10.22
N VAL A 72 6.37 18.76 9.97
CA VAL A 72 5.75 19.93 9.32
C VAL A 72 5.58 21.01 10.39
N GLY A 73 6.37 22.07 10.27
CA GLY A 73 6.22 23.29 11.06
C GLY A 73 5.29 24.27 10.34
N VAL A 74 4.21 24.68 11.01
CA VAL A 74 3.40 25.82 10.58
C VAL A 74 3.95 27.05 11.29
N ILE A 75 4.34 28.08 10.54
CA ILE A 75 4.64 29.38 11.13
C ILE A 75 3.31 30.03 11.50
N HIS A 76 3.10 30.27 12.78
CA HIS A 76 1.95 30.98 13.33
C HIS A 76 2.39 32.38 13.76
N PRO A 77 2.13 33.43 12.97
CA PRO A 77 2.44 34.80 13.35
C PRO A 77 1.68 35.19 14.63
N LEU A 78 2.40 35.68 15.63
CA LEU A 78 1.86 36.23 16.87
C LEU A 78 1.78 37.76 16.80
N ALA A 79 2.75 38.39 16.17
CA ALA A 79 2.78 39.81 15.84
C ALA A 79 3.52 40.03 14.50
N PHE A 80 3.06 40.99 13.71
CA PHE A 80 3.71 41.38 12.47
C PHE A 80 3.35 42.82 12.12
N HIS A 81 4.23 43.49 11.40
CA HIS A 81 3.99 44.81 10.86
C HIS A 81 4.33 44.88 9.37
N LEU A 82 3.89 45.95 8.73
CA LEU A 82 4.16 46.21 7.34
C LEU A 82 5.26 47.28 7.25
N GLU A 83 6.36 46.96 6.59
CA GLU A 83 7.40 47.93 6.27
C GLU A 83 7.26 48.36 4.81
N ASN A 84 7.21 49.66 4.55
CA ASN A 84 7.27 50.17 3.19
C ASN A 84 8.70 50.07 2.69
N LYS A 85 8.90 49.65 1.43
CA LYS A 85 10.21 49.71 0.80
C LYS A 85 10.48 51.16 0.43
N ASP A 86 11.41 51.82 1.12
CA ASP A 86 11.88 53.13 0.71
C ASP A 86 12.47 53.05 -0.70
N THR A 87 11.96 53.89 -1.58
CA THR A 87 12.37 53.91 -2.99
C THR A 87 13.79 54.47 -3.05
N VAL A 88 14.82 53.61 -3.04
CA VAL A 88 16.22 54.05 -3.19
C VAL A 88 16.52 54.35 -4.67
N ILE A 89 16.11 55.55 -5.06
CA ILE A 89 16.68 56.59 -5.94
C ILE A 89 17.77 56.24 -7.00
N SER A 90 17.36 56.42 -8.27
CA SER A 90 17.99 57.06 -9.47
C SER A 90 19.34 56.61 -10.06
N LEU A 91 19.40 56.54 -11.41
CA LEU A 91 20.26 57.36 -12.29
C LEU A 91 19.89 57.21 -13.80
N ASP A 92 19.35 58.30 -14.37
CA ASP A 92 19.44 58.86 -15.75
C ASP A 92 19.61 57.97 -17.01
N ASN A 93 18.61 57.96 -17.92
CA ASN A 93 18.48 58.92 -19.05
C ASN A 93 17.41 58.50 -20.11
N ASP A 94 16.50 59.44 -20.39
CA ASP A 94 15.90 59.80 -21.70
C ASP A 94 15.13 58.77 -22.58
N LYS A 95 13.78 58.80 -22.51
CA LYS A 95 12.87 59.47 -23.48
C LYS A 95 11.41 58.96 -23.41
N ALA A 96 10.51 59.91 -23.12
CA ALA A 96 9.09 60.05 -23.49
C ALA A 96 8.26 58.82 -23.94
N SER A 97 7.19 58.47 -23.20
CA SER A 97 5.82 58.99 -23.43
C SER A 97 4.77 58.26 -22.57
N ASP A 98 4.13 59.03 -21.68
CA ASP A 98 2.70 59.08 -21.33
C ASP A 98 1.85 57.79 -21.25
N SER A 99 1.36 57.44 -20.04
CA SER A 99 -0.07 57.53 -19.69
C SER A 99 -0.39 56.91 -18.30
N SER A 100 -0.79 57.79 -17.36
CA SER A 100 -1.73 57.62 -16.23
C SER A 100 -1.97 56.23 -15.58
N LEU A 101 -1.57 56.10 -14.30
CA LEU A 101 -2.10 55.12 -13.35
C LEU A 101 -2.55 55.86 -12.08
N GLU A 102 -3.84 56.20 -12.01
CA GLU A 102 -4.46 56.82 -10.85
C GLU A 102 -5.34 55.83 -10.08
N LYS A 103 -5.08 55.77 -8.76
CA LYS A 103 -5.95 55.47 -7.60
C LYS A 103 -5.56 54.26 -6.75
N LYS A 104 -4.75 54.55 -5.72
CA LYS A 104 -4.59 53.73 -4.50
C LYS A 104 -5.84 53.87 -3.61
N GLY A 105 -6.41 52.74 -3.20
CA GLY A 105 -7.45 52.63 -2.19
C GLY A 105 -6.89 52.79 -0.77
N SER A 106 -7.66 53.44 0.10
CA SER A 106 -7.32 53.74 1.49
C SER A 106 -7.42 52.52 2.41
N VAL A 107 -6.51 52.43 3.39
CA VAL A 107 -6.42 51.38 4.42
C VAL A 107 -7.07 51.87 5.73
N PHE A 108 -7.78 50.99 6.45
CA PHE A 108 -8.32 51.24 7.79
C PHE A 108 -7.79 50.24 8.81
N VAL A 109 -7.53 50.71 10.03
CA VAL A 109 -7.00 49.94 11.17
C VAL A 109 -8.15 49.45 12.06
N VAL A 110 -8.12 48.18 12.46
CA VAL A 110 -9.06 47.58 13.43
C VAL A 110 -8.24 46.97 14.57
N GLN A 111 -8.51 47.39 15.81
CA GLN A 111 -7.92 46.83 17.02
C GLN A 111 -8.80 45.70 17.57
N GLY A 112 -8.18 44.63 18.07
CA GLY A 112 -8.85 43.52 18.76
C GLY A 112 -8.03 43.01 19.95
N ASP A 113 -8.75 42.71 21.03
CA ASP A 113 -8.28 42.40 22.39
C ASP A 113 -7.78 40.95 22.58
N PHE A 114 -6.84 40.76 23.52
CA PHE A 114 -6.27 39.48 23.96
C PHE A 114 -6.87 38.97 25.29
N PRO A 115 -6.99 37.65 25.48
CA PRO A 115 -6.64 37.06 26.78
C PRO A 115 -5.70 35.84 26.72
N GLN A 116 -4.96 35.66 27.83
CA GLN A 116 -3.75 34.86 28.06
C GLN A 116 -3.89 33.32 27.99
N ARG A 117 -2.77 32.67 27.63
CA ARG A 117 -2.56 31.21 27.62
C ARG A 117 -1.63 30.80 28.77
N SER A 118 -2.02 29.80 29.55
CA SER A 118 -1.22 29.14 30.59
C SER A 118 -0.26 28.11 30.00
N GLN A 119 0.98 28.08 30.50
CA GLN A 119 2.03 27.13 30.12
C GLN A 119 1.91 25.84 30.96
N ALA A 120 2.04 24.68 30.30
CA ALA A 120 2.37 23.42 30.95
C ALA A 120 3.57 22.79 30.22
N THR A 121 4.63 22.53 30.98
CA THR A 121 5.91 21.94 30.56
C THR A 121 5.84 20.42 30.71
N CYS A 122 6.13 19.65 29.67
CA CYS A 122 6.27 18.19 29.78
C CYS A 122 7.74 17.80 29.92
N GLN A 123 8.06 17.09 31.00
CA GLN A 123 9.34 16.44 31.25
C GLN A 123 9.38 15.06 30.57
N SER A 124 10.54 14.71 30.00
CA SER A 124 10.85 13.41 29.44
C SER A 124 11.29 12.44 30.56
N ASN A 125 10.54 11.36 30.78
CA ASN A 125 11.00 10.22 31.58
C ASN A 125 11.28 9.03 30.67
N SER A 126 12.53 8.56 30.69
CA SER A 126 12.95 7.28 30.15
C SER A 126 12.65 6.18 31.18
N GLU A 127 11.67 5.33 30.93
CA GLU A 127 11.48 4.10 31.70
C GLU A 127 11.78 2.88 30.82
N THR A 128 12.89 2.23 31.15
CA THR A 128 13.23 0.86 30.74
C THR A 128 12.23 -0.11 31.38
N THR A 129 11.27 -0.60 30.61
CA THR A 129 10.39 -1.71 31.02
C THR A 129 11.02 -3.05 30.63
N ASN A 130 11.42 -3.81 31.65
CA ASN A 130 11.76 -5.23 31.56
C ASN A 130 10.51 -6.04 31.17
N LEU A 131 10.52 -6.74 30.03
CA LEU A 131 9.47 -7.70 29.68
C LEU A 131 10.03 -9.03 29.17
N VAL A 132 9.55 -10.07 29.86
CA VAL A 132 9.47 -11.52 29.63
C VAL A 132 10.11 -12.09 28.35
N GLU A 133 11.08 -12.99 28.54
CA GLU A 133 11.55 -13.92 27.50
C GLU A 133 10.40 -14.81 27.02
N VAL A 134 9.84 -14.50 25.85
CA VAL A 134 8.92 -15.41 25.14
C VAL A 134 9.77 -16.50 24.49
N ARG A 135 9.51 -17.77 24.83
CA ARG A 135 10.18 -18.93 24.22
C ARG A 135 9.95 -18.94 22.71
N ASP A 136 11.02 -19.25 21.98
CA ASP A 136 11.19 -19.30 20.50
C ASP A 136 10.12 -20.14 19.77
N ASP A 137 9.43 -21.02 20.48
CA ASP A 137 8.51 -22.04 19.94
C ASP A 137 7.17 -21.51 19.38
N ARG A 138 6.92 -20.19 19.34
CA ARG A 138 5.58 -19.60 18.99
C ARG A 138 5.58 -18.70 17.77
N ILE A 139 6.67 -18.69 17.01
CA ILE A 139 6.90 -17.72 15.93
C ILE A 139 7.07 -18.47 14.63
N TYR A 140 6.20 -18.15 13.67
CA TYR A 140 6.23 -18.75 12.35
C TYR A 140 6.84 -17.79 11.35
N ILE A 141 7.93 -18.23 10.73
CA ILE A 141 8.64 -17.51 9.68
C ILE A 141 8.57 -18.33 8.40
N SER A 142 8.06 -17.71 7.35
CA SER A 142 8.15 -18.22 5.98
C SER A 142 9.19 -17.41 5.21
N LYS A 143 9.83 -18.05 4.23
CA LYS A 143 10.88 -17.45 3.42
C LYS A 143 10.86 -17.95 1.99
N THR A 144 10.87 -17.01 1.07
CA THR A 144 11.17 -17.20 -0.36
C THR A 144 12.56 -16.62 -0.60
N LYS A 145 13.50 -17.38 -1.16
CA LYS A 145 14.84 -16.87 -1.46
C LYS A 145 15.09 -16.94 -2.95
N LYS A 146 15.22 -15.76 -3.56
CA LYS A 146 15.99 -15.56 -4.78
C LYS A 146 16.92 -14.39 -4.59
N ASP A 147 18.14 -14.52 -5.11
CA ASP A 147 19.26 -13.57 -5.18
C ASP A 147 19.05 -12.18 -4.56
N ASN A 148 17.96 -11.45 -4.91
CA ASN A 148 17.74 -10.06 -4.51
C ASN A 148 16.53 -9.67 -3.63
N ILE A 149 15.53 -10.53 -3.39
CA ILE A 149 14.35 -10.18 -2.58
C ILE A 149 13.88 -11.40 -1.79
N PHE A 150 13.40 -11.19 -0.57
CA PHE A 150 12.75 -12.22 0.26
C PHE A 150 11.62 -11.64 1.10
N SER A 151 10.68 -12.47 1.53
CA SER A 151 9.66 -12.08 2.52
C SER A 151 9.93 -12.71 3.88
N ILE A 152 9.60 -11.99 4.97
CA ILE A 152 9.51 -12.53 6.33
C ILE A 152 8.07 -12.35 6.77
N CYS A 153 7.44 -13.45 7.19
CA CYS A 153 6.19 -13.40 7.95
C CYS A 153 6.49 -13.65 9.43
N CYS A 154 5.74 -13.00 10.33
CA CYS A 154 5.83 -13.22 11.77
C CYS A 154 4.49 -12.94 12.43
N TRP A 155 4.08 -13.85 13.31
CA TRP A 155 2.91 -13.74 14.18
C TRP A 155 3.13 -14.59 15.44
N LEU A 156 2.28 -14.39 16.45
CA LEU A 156 2.39 -15.09 17.73
C LEU A 156 1.27 -16.11 17.90
N GLN A 157 1.64 -17.36 18.14
CA GLN A 157 0.65 -18.37 18.50
C GLN A 157 0.09 -18.10 19.90
N ASP A 158 -1.22 -17.89 19.95
CA ASP A 158 -1.94 -17.56 21.18
C ASP A 158 -2.00 -18.79 22.11
N SER A 159 -0.96 -18.99 22.92
CA SER A 159 -0.90 -20.08 23.90
C SER A 159 -1.30 -19.62 25.31
N CYS A 160 -1.74 -18.37 25.48
CA CYS A 160 -2.10 -17.84 26.79
C CYS A 160 -3.14 -16.73 26.65
N LYS A 161 -4.29 -16.95 27.30
CA LYS A 161 -5.27 -15.94 27.72
C LYS A 161 -4.65 -14.90 28.69
N THR A 162 -3.41 -14.49 28.48
CA THR A 162 -2.75 -13.44 29.26
C THR A 162 -3.16 -12.10 28.66
N SER A 163 -3.71 -11.26 29.52
CA SER A 163 -4.33 -9.96 29.29
C SER A 163 -3.39 -8.86 28.77
N ALA A 164 -2.29 -9.20 28.10
CA ALA A 164 -1.40 -8.26 27.47
C ALA A 164 -2.05 -7.76 26.16
N GLY A 165 -2.29 -6.44 26.03
CA GLY A 165 -3.00 -5.86 24.87
C GLY A 165 -2.22 -6.00 23.54
N SER A 166 -2.86 -5.64 22.41
CA SER A 166 -2.26 -5.77 21.06
C SER A 166 -0.89 -5.10 20.89
N HIS A 167 -0.60 -4.05 21.66
CA HIS A 167 0.69 -3.35 21.68
C HIS A 167 1.85 -4.28 22.02
N GLU A 168 1.68 -5.17 23.01
CA GLU A 168 2.76 -6.08 23.45
C GLU A 168 3.04 -7.14 22.39
N ASP A 169 1.99 -7.76 21.85
CA ASP A 169 2.10 -8.72 20.74
C ASP A 169 2.82 -8.10 19.54
N LEU A 170 2.41 -6.90 19.14
CA LEU A 170 3.02 -6.18 18.03
C LEU A 170 4.50 -5.86 18.29
N ALA A 171 4.86 -5.41 19.48
CA ALA A 171 6.24 -5.13 19.84
C ALA A 171 7.12 -6.39 19.77
N VAL A 172 6.61 -7.54 20.23
CA VAL A 172 7.31 -8.82 20.16
C VAL A 172 7.48 -9.29 18.70
N VAL A 173 6.44 -9.16 17.88
CA VAL A 173 6.49 -9.50 16.44
C VAL A 173 7.52 -8.63 15.71
N LEU A 174 7.48 -7.30 15.90
CA LEU A 174 8.42 -6.37 15.27
C LEU A 174 9.87 -6.62 15.73
N LYS A 175 10.09 -6.91 17.00
CA LYS A 175 11.42 -7.26 17.54
C LYS A 175 11.98 -8.54 16.90
N HIS A 176 11.13 -9.53 16.65
CA HIS A 176 11.56 -10.75 15.96
C HIS A 176 11.87 -10.52 14.50
N ILE A 177 11.06 -9.72 13.79
CA ILE A 177 11.38 -9.33 12.42
C ILE A 177 12.73 -8.60 12.38
N GLU A 178 12.97 -7.64 13.28
CA GLU A 178 14.24 -6.93 13.39
C GLU A 178 15.42 -7.88 13.67
N SER A 179 15.24 -8.85 14.56
CA SER A 179 16.24 -9.89 14.84
C SER A 179 16.55 -10.76 13.61
N GLN A 180 15.51 -11.16 12.86
CA GLN A 180 15.67 -11.93 11.63
C GLN A 180 16.38 -11.12 10.54
N LEU A 181 15.98 -9.87 10.33
CA LEU A 181 16.67 -8.95 9.42
C LEU A 181 18.16 -8.86 9.76
N ALA A 182 18.48 -8.61 11.04
CA ALA A 182 19.86 -8.51 11.51
C ALA A 182 20.64 -9.83 11.33
N GLY A 183 20.01 -10.99 11.59
CA GLY A 183 20.60 -12.31 11.35
C GLY A 183 20.98 -12.56 9.89
N TYR A 184 20.34 -11.85 8.95
CA TYR A 184 20.66 -11.89 7.52
C TYR A 184 21.58 -10.74 7.06
N GLY A 185 21.99 -9.84 7.95
CA GLY A 185 22.79 -8.67 7.63
C GLY A 185 21.98 -7.52 7.01
N PHE A 186 20.66 -7.50 7.22
CA PHE A 186 19.76 -6.44 6.76
C PHE A 186 19.15 -5.68 7.95
N GLY A 187 18.54 -4.54 7.63
CA GLY A 187 17.82 -3.67 8.56
C GLY A 187 16.52 -3.16 7.95
N TRP A 188 15.79 -2.31 8.68
CA TRP A 188 14.52 -1.75 8.22
C TRP A 188 14.64 -0.90 6.95
N GLU A 189 15.82 -0.35 6.70
CA GLU A 189 16.16 0.38 5.48
C GLU A 189 16.07 -0.49 4.22
N HIS A 190 16.16 -1.81 4.34
CA HIS A 190 16.04 -2.76 3.23
C HIS A 190 14.58 -3.21 2.99
N VAL A 191 13.67 -2.90 3.91
CA VAL A 191 12.25 -3.27 3.77
C VAL A 191 11.59 -2.39 2.71
N LEU A 192 10.95 -3.05 1.75
CA LEU A 192 10.22 -2.43 0.64
C LEU A 192 8.76 -2.18 0.99
N TYR A 193 8.11 -3.18 1.60
CA TYR A 193 6.68 -3.17 1.83
C TYR A 193 6.32 -3.93 3.12
N ILE A 194 5.28 -3.49 3.82
CA ILE A 194 4.74 -4.12 5.03
C ILE A 194 3.22 -4.36 4.91
N HIS A 195 2.77 -5.61 5.03
CA HIS A 195 1.40 -5.90 5.46
C HIS A 195 1.38 -5.95 6.99
N LEU A 196 0.60 -5.07 7.60
CA LEU A 196 0.32 -5.09 9.04
C LEU A 196 -1.13 -5.54 9.23
N TYR A 197 -1.32 -6.76 9.70
CA TYR A 197 -2.64 -7.27 10.05
C TYR A 197 -2.86 -7.19 11.56
N VAL A 198 -4.00 -6.62 11.93
CA VAL A 198 -4.43 -6.46 13.33
C VAL A 198 -5.71 -7.25 13.59
N ALA A 199 -5.90 -7.69 14.84
CA ALA A 199 -7.11 -8.41 15.21
C ALA A 199 -8.33 -7.50 15.45
N ASP A 200 -8.12 -6.22 15.73
CA ASP A 200 -9.18 -5.24 16.03
C ASP A 200 -8.73 -3.83 15.61
N MET A 201 -9.46 -3.23 14.66
CA MET A 201 -9.19 -1.87 14.15
C MET A 201 -9.53 -0.78 15.18
N ASN A 202 -10.26 -1.09 16.25
CA ASN A 202 -10.40 -0.18 17.41
C ASN A 202 -9.05 0.10 18.07
N GLU A 203 -8.12 -0.85 18.02
CA GLU A 203 -6.78 -0.73 18.63
C GLU A 203 -5.76 -0.05 17.69
N PHE A 204 -6.18 0.42 16.51
CA PHE A 204 -5.30 0.99 15.48
C PHE A 204 -4.39 2.12 16.00
N ALA A 205 -4.91 3.02 16.85
CA ALA A 205 -4.11 4.12 17.40
C ALA A 205 -2.94 3.60 18.25
N THR A 206 -3.22 2.63 19.13
CA THR A 206 -2.23 1.99 20.01
C THR A 206 -1.22 1.18 19.20
N VAL A 207 -1.69 0.38 18.24
CA VAL A 207 -0.85 -0.39 17.30
C VAL A 207 0.08 0.55 16.53
N ASN A 208 -0.45 1.66 16.02
CA ASN A 208 0.36 2.63 15.28
C ASN A 208 1.42 3.28 16.19
N GLU A 209 1.10 3.57 17.45
CA GLU A 209 2.07 4.08 18.43
C GLU A 209 3.22 3.08 18.69
N THR A 210 2.96 1.77 18.75
CA THR A 210 4.03 0.77 18.83
C THR A 210 4.86 0.78 17.55
N TYR A 211 4.19 0.73 16.40
CA TYR A 211 4.81 0.61 15.09
C TYR A 211 5.78 1.77 14.82
N VAL A 212 5.42 3.00 15.20
CA VAL A 212 6.27 4.18 14.98
C VAL A 212 7.59 4.15 15.78
N ARG A 213 7.68 3.33 16.83
CA ARG A 213 8.91 3.16 17.62
C ARG A 213 9.93 2.26 16.92
N PHE A 214 9.46 1.38 16.02
CA PHE A 214 10.32 0.47 15.26
C PHE A 214 10.71 1.03 13.90
N ILE A 215 9.78 1.67 13.20
CA ILE A 215 10.01 2.24 11.87
C ILE A 215 10.25 3.74 12.01
N THR A 216 11.53 4.12 12.12
CA THR A 216 11.97 5.51 12.33
C THR A 216 12.79 6.00 11.16
N GLN A 217 12.97 7.33 11.03
CA GLN A 217 13.87 7.89 10.01
C GLN A 217 15.31 7.40 10.21
N GLU A 218 15.76 7.26 11.45
CA GLU A 218 17.10 6.77 11.79
C GLU A 218 17.34 5.35 11.30
N LYS A 219 16.33 4.47 11.43
CA LYS A 219 16.39 3.08 10.96
C LYS A 219 16.10 2.95 9.46
N CYS A 220 15.53 3.99 8.83
CA CYS A 220 15.14 4.00 7.42
C CYS A 220 15.64 5.27 6.71
N PRO A 221 16.96 5.53 6.63
CA PRO A 221 17.51 6.76 6.05
C PRO A 221 17.16 6.95 4.56
N PHE A 222 16.89 5.87 3.84
CA PHE A 222 16.49 5.88 2.42
C PHE A 222 14.97 5.88 2.21
N GLY A 223 14.20 6.19 3.26
CA GLY A 223 12.75 6.21 3.25
C GLY A 223 12.13 4.97 3.89
N VAL A 224 10.99 5.20 4.54
CA VAL A 224 10.18 4.17 5.18
C VAL A 224 9.43 3.32 4.15
N PRO A 225 9.19 2.03 4.43
CA PRO A 225 8.48 1.14 3.51
C PRO A 225 7.04 1.57 3.28
N SER A 226 6.48 1.17 2.13
CA SER A 226 5.04 1.31 1.91
C SER A 226 4.27 0.27 2.72
N ARG A 227 3.02 0.56 3.08
CA ARG A 227 2.27 -0.25 4.06
C ARG A 227 0.79 -0.35 3.75
N SER A 228 0.19 -1.50 4.01
CA SER A 228 -1.26 -1.63 4.24
C SER A 228 -1.52 -2.12 5.66
N THR A 229 -2.56 -1.58 6.30
CA THR A 229 -2.99 -2.02 7.63
C THR A 229 -4.44 -2.46 7.58
N ILE A 230 -4.70 -3.74 7.81
CA ILE A 230 -6.02 -4.35 7.60
C ILE A 230 -6.41 -5.14 8.84
N GLU A 231 -7.69 -5.08 9.25
CA GLU A 231 -8.18 -6.00 10.27
C GLU A 231 -8.35 -7.38 9.66
N LEU A 232 -7.91 -8.45 10.34
CA LEU A 232 -8.17 -9.82 9.93
C LEU A 232 -8.77 -10.61 11.10
N PRO A 233 -9.51 -11.71 10.85
CA PRO A 233 -10.04 -12.60 11.88
C PRO A 233 -8.93 -13.45 12.55
N LEU A 234 -7.84 -12.82 12.99
CA LEU A 234 -6.63 -13.47 13.52
C LEU A 234 -6.93 -14.33 14.75
N LEU A 235 -7.76 -13.82 15.67
CA LEU A 235 -8.15 -14.55 16.88
C LEU A 235 -8.98 -15.80 16.56
N GLN A 236 -9.84 -15.74 15.56
CA GLN A 236 -10.62 -16.91 15.10
C GLN A 236 -9.70 -17.98 14.51
N ALA A 237 -8.60 -17.56 13.89
CA ALA A 237 -7.57 -18.44 13.33
C ALA A 237 -6.45 -18.80 14.31
N SER A 238 -6.54 -18.38 15.59
CA SER A 238 -5.51 -18.58 16.62
C SER A 238 -4.11 -18.00 16.27
N LEU A 239 -4.09 -16.88 15.54
CA LEU A 239 -2.87 -16.19 15.07
C LEU A 239 -2.38 -15.04 15.99
N GLY A 240 -2.94 -14.91 17.19
CA GLY A 240 -2.66 -13.79 18.09
C GLY A 240 -3.29 -12.47 17.63
N ARG A 241 -2.82 -11.34 18.17
CA ARG A 241 -3.41 -10.01 17.89
C ARG A 241 -2.73 -9.22 16.76
N ALA A 242 -1.53 -9.62 16.38
CA ALA A 242 -0.73 -8.97 15.34
C ALA A 242 -0.06 -10.01 14.44
N TYR A 243 -0.18 -9.81 13.13
CA TYR A 243 0.49 -10.58 12.10
C TYR A 243 1.15 -9.61 11.14
N ILE A 244 2.44 -9.77 10.88
CA ILE A 244 3.19 -8.90 9.96
C ILE A 244 3.85 -9.74 8.87
N GLU A 245 3.77 -9.23 7.65
CA GLU A 245 4.58 -9.69 6.53
C GLU A 245 5.39 -8.51 5.98
N VAL A 246 6.70 -8.70 5.86
CA VAL A 246 7.60 -7.72 5.27
C VAL A 246 8.23 -8.28 3.99
N LEU A 247 8.32 -7.44 2.97
CA LEU A 247 9.09 -7.70 1.75
C LEU A 247 10.41 -6.95 1.84
N VAL A 248 11.54 -7.64 1.64
CA VAL A 248 12.89 -7.14 1.91
C VAL A 248 13.74 -7.28 0.66
N ALA A 249 14.40 -6.20 0.26
CA ALA A 249 15.44 -6.24 -0.76
C ALA A 249 16.79 -6.60 -0.14
N ASN A 250 17.70 -7.19 -0.92
CA ASN A 250 19.08 -7.42 -0.49
C ASN A 250 20.02 -6.24 -0.81
N ASP A 251 19.47 -5.15 -1.33
CA ASP A 251 20.19 -3.97 -1.81
C ASP A 251 19.48 -2.70 -1.31
N ASN A 252 20.14 -1.55 -1.48
CA ASN A 252 19.61 -0.24 -1.10
C ASN A 252 19.09 0.56 -2.29
N SER A 253 18.68 -0.11 -3.38
CA SER A 253 18.26 0.57 -4.62
C SER A 253 16.78 1.00 -4.61
N LYS A 254 16.12 1.00 -3.44
CA LYS A 254 14.71 1.38 -3.34
C LYS A 254 14.54 2.89 -3.47
N ASN A 255 13.50 3.31 -4.17
CA ASN A 255 13.08 4.70 -4.30
C ASN A 255 11.70 4.85 -3.65
N VAL A 256 11.54 5.82 -2.76
CA VAL A 256 10.37 5.94 -1.88
C VAL A 256 9.63 7.25 -2.17
N LEU A 257 8.33 7.15 -2.46
CA LEU A 257 7.44 8.30 -2.55
C LEU A 257 6.72 8.51 -1.22
N HIS A 258 7.01 9.63 -0.57
CA HIS A 258 6.42 10.02 0.69
C HIS A 258 5.79 11.42 0.59
N VAL A 259 4.46 11.51 0.55
CA VAL A 259 3.73 12.79 0.57
C VAL A 259 3.70 13.30 2.01
N GLN A 260 4.56 14.28 2.28
CA GLN A 260 4.86 14.78 3.63
C GLN A 260 3.79 15.73 4.20
N SER A 261 3.00 16.37 3.35
CA SER A 261 2.02 17.37 3.75
C SER A 261 0.69 17.18 3.06
N ILE A 262 -0.36 17.74 3.67
CA ILE A 262 -1.67 17.89 3.04
C ILE A 262 -1.49 18.57 1.68
N SER A 263 -2.14 18.02 0.65
CA SER A 263 -1.97 18.44 -0.74
C SER A 263 -3.29 18.35 -1.49
N SER A 264 -3.36 18.92 -2.69
CA SER A 264 -4.53 18.79 -3.57
C SER A 264 -4.47 17.60 -4.52
N TRP A 265 -3.41 16.80 -4.48
CA TRP A 265 -3.14 15.80 -5.52
C TRP A 265 -3.07 14.37 -4.96
N ALA A 266 -2.58 14.17 -3.73
CA ALA A 266 -2.58 12.86 -3.07
C ALA A 266 -2.64 12.97 -1.53
N PRO A 267 -3.22 11.97 -0.83
CA PRO A 267 -3.29 11.98 0.62
C PRO A 267 -1.90 11.97 1.29
N SER A 268 -1.75 12.79 2.33
CA SER A 268 -0.52 12.85 3.14
C SER A 268 -0.30 11.58 3.96
N CYS A 269 0.96 11.20 4.17
CA CYS A 269 1.31 10.19 5.16
C CYS A 269 1.22 10.81 6.56
N ILE A 270 0.39 10.23 7.43
CA ILE A 270 0.27 10.65 8.84
C ILE A 270 1.18 9.82 9.74
N GLY A 271 1.53 8.59 9.32
CA GLY A 271 2.39 7.66 10.06
C GLY A 271 3.67 7.33 9.29
N PRO A 272 4.56 6.52 9.89
CA PRO A 272 5.87 6.17 9.33
C PRO A 272 5.76 5.04 8.31
N TYR A 273 5.12 5.36 7.21
CA TYR A 273 5.03 4.57 6.01
C TYR A 273 5.10 5.51 4.81
N SER A 274 5.36 4.97 3.63
CA SER A 274 5.35 5.73 2.38
C SER A 274 4.16 5.33 1.50
N GLN A 275 3.71 6.21 0.61
CA GLN A 275 2.64 5.89 -0.33
C GLN A 275 3.08 4.83 -1.34
N ALA A 276 4.36 4.82 -1.73
CA ALA A 276 4.89 3.83 -2.64
C ALA A 276 6.40 3.64 -2.47
N THR A 277 6.85 2.42 -2.72
CA THR A 277 8.26 2.04 -2.79
C THR A 277 8.53 1.34 -4.11
N LEU A 278 9.35 1.95 -4.95
CA LEU A 278 9.85 1.39 -6.21
C LEU A 278 11.14 0.63 -5.94
N HIS A 279 11.21 -0.62 -6.35
CA HIS A 279 12.46 -1.39 -6.35
C HIS A 279 12.65 -2.07 -7.70
N LYS A 280 13.68 -1.60 -8.42
CA LYS A 280 13.89 -1.95 -9.83
C LYS A 280 12.60 -1.62 -10.58
N GLU A 281 12.09 -2.54 -11.39
CA GLU A 281 10.85 -2.33 -12.16
C GLU A 281 9.52 -2.55 -11.40
N ILE A 282 9.50 -2.74 -10.08
CA ILE A 282 8.24 -3.02 -9.33
C ILE A 282 7.92 -1.90 -8.34
N LEU A 283 6.75 -1.30 -8.50
CA LEU A 283 6.20 -0.32 -7.58
C LEU A 283 5.23 -0.98 -6.59
N HIS A 284 5.65 -1.09 -5.33
CA HIS A 284 4.81 -1.54 -4.23
C HIS A 284 4.10 -0.33 -3.60
N MET A 285 2.80 -0.19 -3.84
CA MET A 285 2.01 0.90 -3.29
C MET A 285 1.39 0.51 -1.95
N ALA A 286 1.31 1.49 -1.05
CA ALA A 286 0.55 1.38 0.19
C ALA A 286 -0.94 1.24 -0.08
N GLY A 287 -1.67 0.84 0.96
CA GLY A 287 -3.12 0.88 0.99
C GLY A 287 -3.66 2.26 0.69
N GLN A 288 -4.40 2.40 -0.40
CA GLN A 288 -5.08 3.63 -0.78
C GLN A 288 -6.53 3.57 -0.30
N LEU A 289 -6.85 4.42 0.67
CA LEU A 289 -8.22 4.69 1.08
C LEU A 289 -8.83 5.78 0.18
N GLY A 290 -10.17 5.84 0.17
CA GLY A 290 -10.94 6.88 -0.50
C GLY A 290 -10.88 8.24 0.20
N LEU A 291 -9.67 8.72 0.55
CA LEU A 291 -9.47 10.01 1.20
C LEU A 291 -9.46 11.13 0.18
N ASP A 292 -10.16 12.22 0.48
CA ASP A 292 -10.01 13.49 -0.21
C ASP A 292 -8.68 14.15 0.22
N PRO A 293 -7.69 14.34 -0.68
CA PRO A 293 -6.35 14.79 -0.31
C PRO A 293 -6.27 16.08 0.51
N PRO A 294 -7.03 17.16 0.19
CA PRO A 294 -6.99 18.40 0.96
C PRO A 294 -7.55 18.27 2.37
N THR A 295 -8.54 17.40 2.59
CA THR A 295 -9.22 17.29 3.89
C THR A 295 -8.78 16.11 4.73
N MET A 296 -8.13 15.10 4.12
CA MET A 296 -7.75 13.83 4.76
C MET A 296 -8.94 13.08 5.41
N MET A 297 -10.17 13.39 4.94
CA MET A 297 -11.42 12.72 5.31
C MET A 297 -11.81 11.73 4.21
N LEU A 298 -12.55 10.67 4.58
CA LEU A 298 -13.15 9.78 3.60
C LEU A 298 -14.15 10.56 2.74
N CYS A 299 -14.14 10.31 1.44
CA CYS A 299 -15.06 10.97 0.52
C CYS A 299 -16.50 10.53 0.81
N ASN A 300 -17.44 11.46 0.66
CA ASN A 300 -18.86 11.15 0.78
C ASN A 300 -19.34 10.33 -0.42
N GLY A 301 -20.37 9.51 -0.22
CA GLY A 301 -21.00 8.71 -1.30
C GLY A 301 -20.89 7.20 -1.12
N GLY A 302 -20.33 6.74 0.00
CA GLY A 302 -20.30 5.32 0.37
C GLY A 302 -19.25 4.50 -0.38
N PRO A 303 -19.36 3.16 -0.36
CA PRO A 303 -18.29 2.26 -0.80
C PRO A 303 -17.82 2.47 -2.24
N SER A 304 -18.75 2.76 -3.16
CA SER A 304 -18.44 3.00 -4.56
C SER A 304 -17.65 4.31 -4.77
N ALA A 305 -17.99 5.36 -4.03
CA ALA A 305 -17.26 6.63 -4.11
C ALA A 305 -15.86 6.51 -3.49
N GLU A 306 -15.75 5.79 -2.36
CA GLU A 306 -14.46 5.51 -1.73
C GLU A 306 -13.52 4.73 -2.64
N LEU A 307 -14.04 3.75 -3.38
CA LEU A 307 -13.26 3.02 -4.39
C LEU A 307 -12.77 3.94 -5.52
N GLU A 308 -13.64 4.76 -6.10
CA GLU A 308 -13.26 5.70 -7.17
C GLU A 308 -12.17 6.67 -6.67
N GLN A 309 -12.34 7.22 -5.47
CA GLN A 309 -11.34 8.11 -4.86
C GLN A 309 -10.02 7.38 -4.56
N ALA A 310 -10.06 6.14 -4.06
CA ALA A 310 -8.88 5.32 -3.80
C ALA A 310 -8.10 5.01 -5.09
N LEU A 311 -8.81 4.68 -6.18
CA LEU A 311 -8.21 4.49 -7.49
C LEU A 311 -7.65 5.80 -8.06
N GLY A 312 -8.32 6.93 -7.85
CA GLY A 312 -7.84 8.25 -8.23
C GLY A 312 -6.55 8.64 -7.49
N ASN A 313 -6.51 8.38 -6.18
CA ASN A 313 -5.32 8.56 -5.35
C ASN A 313 -4.17 7.64 -5.84
N SER A 314 -4.49 6.39 -6.15
CA SER A 314 -3.52 5.43 -6.72
C SER A 314 -2.95 5.92 -8.05
N GLU A 315 -3.79 6.43 -8.95
CA GLU A 315 -3.38 6.95 -10.25
C GLU A 315 -2.52 8.22 -10.10
N ALA A 316 -2.86 9.12 -9.18
CA ALA A 316 -2.06 10.32 -8.91
C ALA A 316 -0.63 9.96 -8.49
N LEU A 317 -0.48 8.96 -7.62
CA LEU A 317 0.81 8.45 -7.19
C LEU A 317 1.55 7.70 -8.31
N ALA A 318 0.84 6.88 -9.10
CA ALA A 318 1.42 6.16 -10.24
C ALA A 318 2.02 7.11 -11.28
N ASN A 319 1.35 8.25 -11.53
CA ASN A 319 1.82 9.26 -12.48
C ASN A 319 3.17 9.89 -12.08
N VAL A 320 3.52 9.92 -10.79
CA VAL A 320 4.85 10.37 -10.32
C VAL A 320 5.97 9.47 -10.85
N PHE A 321 5.66 8.19 -11.09
CA PHE A 321 6.58 7.19 -11.64
C PHE A 321 6.42 7.01 -13.16
N ASN A 322 5.79 7.98 -13.85
CA ASN A 322 5.50 7.92 -15.30
C ASN A 322 4.74 6.65 -15.71
N CYS A 323 3.90 6.13 -14.81
CA CYS A 323 3.08 4.95 -15.04
C CYS A 323 1.60 5.24 -14.71
N SER A 324 0.71 4.32 -15.05
CA SER A 324 -0.72 4.45 -14.75
C SER A 324 -1.23 3.14 -14.16
N VAL A 325 -2.14 3.23 -13.20
CA VAL A 325 -2.78 2.04 -12.61
C VAL A 325 -3.45 1.21 -13.69
N SER A 326 -4.06 1.88 -14.67
CA SER A 326 -4.87 1.24 -15.71
C SER A 326 -4.05 0.45 -16.74
N THR A 327 -2.75 0.72 -16.85
CA THR A 327 -1.85 0.16 -17.88
C THR A 327 -0.70 -0.65 -17.28
N SER A 328 -0.30 -0.33 -16.04
CA SER A 328 0.89 -0.87 -15.40
C SER A 328 0.57 -1.80 -14.23
N ALA A 329 -0.69 -1.92 -13.81
CA ALA A 329 -1.04 -2.81 -12.70
C ALA A 329 -0.81 -4.28 -13.03
N ILE A 330 -0.09 -4.97 -12.15
CA ILE A 330 0.09 -6.42 -12.16
C ILE A 330 -1.01 -7.06 -11.31
N VAL A 331 -1.17 -6.56 -10.08
CA VAL A 331 -2.19 -7.02 -9.13
C VAL A 331 -2.83 -5.80 -8.47
N LEU A 332 -4.16 -5.80 -8.42
CA LEU A 332 -4.96 -4.89 -7.61
C LEU A 332 -5.69 -5.72 -6.55
N THR A 333 -5.26 -5.57 -5.29
CA THR A 333 -5.97 -6.14 -4.15
C THR A 333 -6.97 -5.12 -3.63
N ILE A 334 -8.25 -5.47 -3.63
CA ILE A 334 -9.35 -4.64 -3.14
C ILE A 334 -9.84 -5.29 -1.85
N TYR A 335 -9.57 -4.64 -0.72
CA TYR A 335 -10.12 -5.01 0.56
C TYR A 335 -11.48 -4.34 0.73
N CYS A 336 -12.49 -5.13 1.07
CA CYS A 336 -13.82 -4.65 1.38
C CYS A 336 -14.12 -4.95 2.85
N SER A 337 -14.57 -3.94 3.61
CA SER A 337 -15.04 -4.11 4.97
C SER A 337 -16.31 -4.98 5.01
N ALA A 338 -16.48 -5.75 6.08
CA ALA A 338 -17.66 -6.59 6.32
C ALA A 338 -18.96 -5.75 6.35
N ASP A 339 -18.83 -4.48 6.74
CA ASP A 339 -19.91 -3.49 6.76
C ASP A 339 -20.38 -3.07 5.36
N THR A 340 -19.65 -3.45 4.30
CA THR A 340 -20.07 -3.21 2.92
C THR A 340 -21.12 -4.26 2.50
N PRO A 341 -22.38 -3.88 2.24
CA PRO A 341 -23.42 -4.84 1.87
C PRO A 341 -23.17 -5.47 0.50
N LEU A 342 -23.67 -6.71 0.28
CA LEU A 342 -23.46 -7.43 -0.99
C LEU A 342 -23.85 -6.63 -2.26
N PRO A 343 -24.99 -5.90 -2.31
CA PRO A 343 -25.32 -5.09 -3.48
C PRO A 343 -24.31 -3.98 -3.77
N GLU A 344 -23.68 -3.40 -2.73
CA GLU A 344 -22.63 -2.40 -2.90
C GLU A 344 -21.31 -3.03 -3.37
N ARG A 345 -21.02 -4.28 -2.99
CA ARG A 345 -19.86 -5.02 -3.51
C ARG A 345 -19.95 -5.25 -5.02
N LEU A 346 -21.14 -5.53 -5.55
CA LEU A 346 -21.36 -5.63 -6.99
C LEU A 346 -21.08 -4.29 -7.69
N LYS A 347 -21.60 -3.19 -7.13
CA LYS A 347 -21.36 -1.84 -7.65
C LYS A 347 -19.88 -1.45 -7.62
N ILE A 348 -19.14 -1.83 -6.57
CA ILE A 348 -17.69 -1.62 -6.48
C ILE A 348 -17.01 -2.21 -7.72
N GLN A 349 -17.31 -3.46 -8.08
CA GLN A 349 -16.72 -4.09 -9.25
C GLN A 349 -17.10 -3.39 -10.56
N GLU A 350 -18.38 -3.06 -10.75
CA GLU A 350 -18.84 -2.32 -11.94
C GLU A 350 -18.16 -0.95 -12.06
N LYS A 351 -18.02 -0.23 -10.94
CA LYS A 351 -17.37 1.09 -10.89
C LYS A 351 -15.88 1.01 -11.16
N GLN A 352 -15.20 0.03 -10.59
CA GLN A 352 -13.80 -0.24 -10.86
C GLN A 352 -13.57 -0.46 -12.36
N ASP A 353 -14.35 -1.33 -13.00
CA ASP A 353 -14.22 -1.61 -14.43
C ASP A 353 -14.45 -0.36 -15.27
N SER A 354 -15.48 0.43 -14.94
CA SER A 354 -15.79 1.69 -15.61
C SER A 354 -14.64 2.69 -15.47
N PHE A 355 -14.12 2.87 -14.26
CA PHE A 355 -13.10 3.86 -13.96
C PHE A 355 -11.74 3.51 -14.58
N LEU A 356 -11.33 2.23 -14.51
CA LEU A 356 -10.12 1.75 -15.19
C LEU A 356 -10.24 1.88 -16.71
N LYS A 357 -11.42 1.63 -17.30
CA LYS A 357 -11.66 1.88 -18.74
C LYS A 357 -11.51 3.36 -19.08
N GLN A 358 -12.07 4.26 -18.27
CA GLN A 358 -11.93 5.71 -18.47
C GLN A 358 -10.46 6.15 -18.38
N MET A 359 -9.72 5.65 -17.38
CA MET A 359 -8.28 5.91 -17.27
C MET A 359 -7.51 5.43 -18.50
N ARG A 360 -7.80 4.22 -19.00
CA ARG A 360 -7.17 3.69 -20.23
C ARG A 360 -7.41 4.58 -21.44
N LEU A 361 -8.65 5.07 -21.63
CA LEU A 361 -8.97 5.98 -22.73
C LEU A 361 -8.17 7.28 -22.64
N LEU A 362 -8.09 7.87 -21.44
CA LEU A 362 -7.30 9.08 -21.21
C LEU A 362 -5.79 8.89 -21.46
N GLN A 363 -5.26 7.69 -21.20
CA GLN A 363 -3.84 7.38 -21.46
C GLN A 363 -3.56 7.15 -22.96
N LEU A 364 -4.51 6.57 -23.71
CA LEU A 364 -4.41 6.43 -25.16
C LEU A 364 -4.39 7.80 -25.85
N ASP A 365 -5.23 8.73 -25.40
CA ASP A 365 -5.28 10.10 -25.94
C ASP A 365 -3.98 10.88 -25.71
N LYS A 366 -3.23 10.57 -24.64
CA LYS A 366 -1.93 11.16 -24.34
C LYS A 366 -0.77 10.56 -25.15
N GLY A 367 -1.04 9.60 -26.05
CA GLY A 367 -0.02 8.97 -26.88
C GLY A 367 0.93 8.04 -26.10
N SER A 368 0.49 7.51 -24.95
CA SER A 368 1.30 6.61 -24.13
C SER A 368 1.63 5.32 -24.90
N LYS A 369 2.93 5.01 -25.03
CA LYS A 369 3.45 3.83 -25.74
C LYS A 369 3.55 2.58 -24.86
N CYS A 370 3.16 2.65 -23.58
CA CYS A 370 3.29 1.51 -22.67
C CYS A 370 2.37 0.35 -23.09
N LYS A 371 2.91 -0.87 -23.12
CA LYS A 371 2.12 -2.09 -23.30
C LYS A 371 1.12 -2.19 -22.14
N ILE A 372 -0.16 -2.27 -22.46
CA ILE A 372 -1.24 -2.40 -21.49
C ILE A 372 -1.14 -3.79 -20.86
N LEU A 373 -0.88 -3.85 -19.55
CA LEU A 373 -1.02 -5.07 -18.79
C LEU A 373 -2.49 -5.34 -18.49
N ASP A 374 -2.84 -6.62 -18.47
CA ASP A 374 -4.10 -7.09 -17.90
C ASP A 374 -3.89 -7.33 -16.40
N PRO A 375 -4.42 -6.45 -15.53
CA PRO A 375 -4.24 -6.59 -14.09
C PRO A 375 -5.03 -7.77 -13.57
N ILE A 376 -4.47 -8.45 -12.57
CA ILE A 376 -5.20 -9.41 -11.78
C ILE A 376 -5.97 -8.68 -10.68
N PHE A 377 -7.23 -9.07 -10.47
CA PHE A 377 -8.04 -8.56 -9.37
C PHE A 377 -8.18 -9.59 -8.27
N LEU A 378 -7.87 -9.17 -7.04
CA LEU A 378 -8.12 -9.94 -5.82
C LEU A 378 -9.06 -9.16 -4.93
N TYR A 379 -10.22 -9.72 -4.66
CA TYR A 379 -11.17 -9.16 -3.71
C TYR A 379 -11.07 -9.92 -2.40
N VAL A 380 -10.92 -9.19 -1.29
CA VAL A 380 -10.80 -9.77 0.04
C VAL A 380 -11.81 -9.13 0.97
N LEU A 381 -12.68 -9.95 1.56
CA LEU A 381 -13.58 -9.51 2.61
C LEU A 381 -12.88 -9.59 3.96
N VAL A 382 -12.84 -8.46 4.65
CA VAL A 382 -12.16 -8.29 5.93
C VAL A 382 -13.12 -7.70 6.95
N PRO A 383 -12.92 -7.92 8.26
CA PRO A 383 -13.77 -7.32 9.28
C PRO A 383 -13.88 -5.81 9.14
N ASP A 384 -12.75 -5.11 9.05
CA ASP A 384 -12.74 -3.65 8.93
C ASP A 384 -11.41 -3.07 8.39
N LEU A 385 -11.44 -1.78 8.10
CA LEU A 385 -10.36 -1.00 7.53
C LEU A 385 -10.07 0.27 8.35
N PRO A 386 -8.88 0.88 8.21
CA PRO A 386 -8.57 2.12 8.91
C PRO A 386 -9.58 3.22 8.59
N LYS A 387 -9.87 4.08 9.58
CA LYS A 387 -10.92 5.13 9.51
C LYS A 387 -12.34 4.61 9.29
N ARG A 388 -12.61 3.30 9.45
CA ARG A 388 -13.90 2.66 9.13
C ARG A 388 -14.26 2.83 7.66
N ALA A 389 -13.26 2.82 6.79
CA ALA A 389 -13.48 2.86 5.35
C ALA A 389 -14.21 1.58 4.90
N PHE A 390 -15.02 1.70 3.86
CA PHE A 390 -15.63 0.54 3.23
C PHE A 390 -14.65 -0.20 2.33
N VAL A 391 -13.72 0.52 1.70
CA VAL A 391 -12.80 -0.04 0.68
C VAL A 391 -11.38 0.51 0.83
N GLU A 392 -10.39 -0.38 0.69
CA GLU A 392 -8.97 -0.03 0.48
C GLU A 392 -8.47 -0.71 -0.80
N VAL A 393 -7.76 0.04 -1.64
CA VAL A 393 -7.11 -0.48 -2.85
C VAL A 393 -5.61 -0.55 -2.62
N LYS A 394 -5.01 -1.72 -2.85
CA LYS A 394 -3.56 -1.94 -2.82
C LYS A 394 -3.05 -2.35 -4.20
N PRO A 395 -2.44 -1.42 -4.96
CA PRO A 395 -1.81 -1.72 -6.24
C PRO A 395 -0.38 -2.27 -6.13
N ILE A 396 -0.03 -3.16 -7.04
CA ILE A 396 1.36 -3.51 -7.39
C ILE A 396 1.53 -3.23 -8.89
N LEU A 397 2.42 -2.31 -9.25
CA LEU A 397 2.61 -1.87 -10.64
C LEU A 397 3.97 -2.30 -11.20
N PHE A 398 4.02 -2.54 -12.51
CA PHE A 398 5.25 -2.68 -13.28
C PHE A 398 5.64 -1.34 -13.89
N VAL A 399 6.85 -0.88 -13.56
CA VAL A 399 7.43 0.38 -14.05
C VAL A 399 8.70 0.03 -14.83
N PRO A 400 8.67 -0.01 -16.17
CA PRO A 400 9.84 -0.37 -16.96
C PRO A 400 10.96 0.67 -16.80
N GLU A 401 12.22 0.22 -16.72
CA GLU A 401 13.39 1.11 -16.61
C GLU A 401 13.66 1.89 -17.91
N ASP A 402 13.34 1.32 -19.08
CA ASP A 402 13.49 1.95 -20.40
C ASP A 402 12.20 1.84 -21.26
N ALA A 403 11.83 2.94 -21.93
CA ALA A 403 10.66 3.02 -22.82
C ALA A 403 10.76 2.12 -24.08
N GLU A 404 11.96 1.61 -24.40
CA GLU A 404 12.24 0.73 -25.55
C GLU A 404 12.21 -0.76 -25.22
N THR A 405 11.96 -1.15 -23.96
CA THR A 405 11.74 -2.55 -23.57
C THR A 405 10.35 -3.01 -24.03
N ALA A 406 10.13 -2.94 -25.35
CA ALA A 406 9.01 -3.55 -26.04
C ALA A 406 9.12 -5.06 -25.83
N VAL A 407 8.38 -5.54 -24.84
CA VAL A 407 8.22 -6.95 -24.52
C VAL A 407 7.77 -7.68 -25.79
N THR A 408 8.72 -8.31 -26.47
CA THR A 408 8.49 -9.21 -27.61
C THR A 408 7.43 -10.22 -27.22
N SER A 409 6.37 -10.32 -28.02
CA SER A 409 5.40 -11.41 -27.91
C SER A 409 6.15 -12.73 -27.99
N VAL A 410 6.03 -13.55 -26.95
CA VAL A 410 6.56 -14.90 -26.94
C VAL A 410 5.87 -15.67 -28.07
N GLN A 411 6.67 -16.13 -29.03
CA GLN A 411 6.32 -17.26 -29.87
C GLN A 411 5.99 -18.43 -28.94
N ASN A 412 4.83 -19.05 -29.12
CA ASN A 412 4.37 -20.22 -28.37
C ASN A 412 5.55 -21.11 -27.95
N PRO A 413 5.79 -21.32 -26.64
CA PRO A 413 6.80 -22.27 -26.23
C PRO A 413 6.49 -23.61 -26.88
N SER A 414 7.52 -24.25 -27.45
CA SER A 414 7.48 -25.65 -27.84
C SER A 414 6.75 -26.46 -26.78
N SER A 415 5.78 -27.28 -27.19
CA SER A 415 4.88 -28.04 -26.32
C SER A 415 5.63 -28.69 -25.15
N PHE A 416 5.62 -28.05 -23.99
CA PHE A 416 6.08 -28.66 -22.75
C PHE A 416 4.97 -29.60 -22.30
N THR A 417 5.21 -30.90 -22.39
CA THR A 417 4.38 -31.91 -21.75
C THR A 417 4.59 -31.81 -20.25
N VAL A 418 3.73 -31.04 -19.58
CA VAL A 418 3.68 -31.04 -18.11
C VAL A 418 3.34 -32.45 -17.67
N ALA A 419 4.21 -33.04 -16.84
CA ALA A 419 4.03 -34.38 -16.33
C ALA A 419 2.69 -34.47 -15.56
N ASN A 420 1.96 -35.56 -15.75
CA ASN A 420 0.74 -35.82 -15.00
C ASN A 420 1.11 -35.97 -13.50
N ARG A 421 0.83 -34.95 -12.69
CA ARG A 421 1.10 -34.96 -11.23
C ARG A 421 -0.18 -35.24 -10.47
N TRP A 422 -0.10 -36.11 -9.47
CA TRP A 422 -1.24 -36.53 -8.63
C TRP A 422 -2.48 -37.01 -9.42
N GLY A 423 -2.30 -37.44 -10.67
CA GLY A 423 -3.37 -37.90 -11.56
C GLY A 423 -4.20 -36.78 -12.20
N PHE A 424 -3.84 -35.50 -12.02
CA PHE A 424 -4.55 -34.40 -12.67
C PHE A 424 -4.14 -34.24 -14.13
N GLN A 425 -5.14 -34.22 -15.01
CA GLN A 425 -4.98 -33.89 -16.43
C GLN A 425 -5.64 -32.54 -16.72
N HIS A 426 -5.13 -31.80 -17.70
CA HIS A 426 -5.72 -30.51 -18.03
C HIS A 426 -7.17 -30.67 -18.54
N ALA A 427 -8.10 -29.99 -17.87
CA ALA A 427 -9.46 -29.80 -18.33
C ALA A 427 -9.74 -28.30 -18.57
N GLN A 428 -10.67 -27.99 -19.47
CA GLN A 428 -11.03 -26.61 -19.82
C GLN A 428 -11.46 -25.77 -18.61
N TRP A 429 -12.06 -26.40 -17.59
CA TRP A 429 -12.48 -25.69 -16.39
C TRP A 429 -11.30 -25.24 -15.51
N HIS A 430 -10.09 -25.79 -15.69
CA HIS A 430 -8.91 -25.36 -14.92
C HIS A 430 -8.59 -23.88 -15.18
N ASP A 431 -8.76 -23.42 -16.43
CA ASP A 431 -8.47 -22.04 -16.81
C ASP A 431 -9.41 -21.06 -16.12
N SER A 432 -10.64 -21.48 -15.79
CA SER A 432 -11.58 -20.66 -15.01
C SER A 432 -11.16 -20.42 -13.57
N CYS A 433 -10.21 -21.21 -13.05
CA CYS A 433 -9.68 -21.05 -11.71
C CYS A 433 -8.56 -20.00 -11.64
N ILE A 434 -7.97 -19.62 -12.79
CA ILE A 434 -6.69 -18.90 -12.85
C ILE A 434 -6.88 -17.51 -13.45
N GLN A 435 -6.39 -16.50 -12.75
CA GLN A 435 -5.99 -15.23 -13.34
C GLN A 435 -4.46 -15.17 -13.37
N LYS A 436 -3.87 -14.64 -14.45
CA LYS A 436 -2.41 -14.46 -14.53
C LYS A 436 -2.04 -13.17 -15.25
N CYS A 437 -0.96 -12.56 -14.81
CA CYS A 437 -0.34 -11.41 -15.45
C CYS A 437 1.14 -11.73 -15.65
N VAL A 438 1.59 -11.74 -16.90
CA VAL A 438 2.94 -12.17 -17.28
C VAL A 438 3.63 -11.08 -18.08
N VAL A 439 4.77 -10.61 -17.56
CA VAL A 439 5.72 -9.78 -18.29
C VAL A 439 6.86 -10.70 -18.69
N SER A 440 6.98 -10.99 -19.99
CA SER A 440 7.91 -11.99 -20.53
C SER A 440 9.32 -11.82 -19.98
N GLY A 441 9.86 -12.90 -19.40
CA GLY A 441 11.21 -12.92 -18.84
C GLY A 441 11.41 -12.08 -17.57
N LYS A 442 10.38 -11.43 -17.05
CA LYS A 442 10.46 -10.50 -15.91
C LYS A 442 9.52 -10.89 -14.76
N ILE A 443 8.22 -11.02 -15.01
CA ILE A 443 7.20 -11.19 -13.96
C ILE A 443 6.20 -12.28 -14.35
N CYS A 444 5.83 -13.11 -13.37
CA CYS A 444 4.69 -14.00 -13.45
C CYS A 444 3.89 -13.87 -12.14
N ALA A 445 2.74 -13.21 -12.21
CA ALA A 445 1.77 -13.16 -11.13
C ALA A 445 0.60 -14.08 -11.45
N ILE A 446 0.11 -14.80 -10.44
CA ILE A 446 -0.97 -15.79 -10.58
C ILE A 446 -1.90 -15.65 -9.39
N ILE A 447 -3.21 -15.62 -9.65
CA ILE A 447 -4.23 -15.85 -8.63
C ILE A 447 -5.06 -17.06 -9.02
N LEU A 448 -5.08 -18.04 -8.12
CA LEU A 448 -5.92 -19.21 -8.21
C LEU A 448 -7.08 -19.09 -7.23
N SER A 449 -8.31 -19.28 -7.68
CA SER A 449 -9.52 -19.16 -6.87
C SER A 449 -10.34 -20.45 -6.94
N ILE A 450 -10.53 -21.12 -5.80
CA ILE A 450 -11.23 -22.42 -5.70
C ILE A 450 -12.57 -22.24 -4.98
N THR A 451 -13.68 -22.46 -5.68
CA THR A 451 -15.04 -22.41 -5.13
C THR A 451 -15.52 -23.79 -4.70
N GLU A 452 -16.64 -23.86 -3.96
CA GLU A 452 -17.31 -25.14 -3.62
C GLU A 452 -17.56 -26.02 -4.85
N ASN A 453 -18.09 -25.45 -5.93
CA ASN A 453 -18.35 -26.17 -7.17
C ASN A 453 -17.07 -26.75 -7.79
N ILE A 454 -15.94 -26.05 -7.66
CA ILE A 454 -14.64 -26.53 -8.13
C ILE A 454 -14.14 -27.66 -7.23
N VAL A 455 -14.31 -27.58 -5.91
CA VAL A 455 -13.95 -28.66 -4.99
C VAL A 455 -14.68 -29.96 -5.33
N VAL A 456 -15.98 -29.90 -5.64
CA VAL A 456 -16.75 -31.07 -6.07
C VAL A 456 -16.14 -31.70 -7.33
N LYS A 457 -15.78 -30.88 -8.34
CA LYS A 457 -15.13 -31.37 -9.56
C LYS A 457 -13.79 -32.06 -9.25
N ILE A 458 -12.91 -31.39 -8.50
CA ILE A 458 -11.60 -31.93 -8.09
C ILE A 458 -11.74 -33.30 -7.40
N CYS A 459 -12.73 -33.45 -6.52
CA CYS A 459 -12.93 -34.68 -5.75
C CYS A 459 -13.59 -35.80 -6.57
N SER A 460 -14.51 -35.45 -7.47
CA SER A 460 -15.25 -36.39 -8.33
C SER A 460 -14.40 -37.09 -9.39
N GLU A 461 -13.31 -36.48 -9.86
CA GLU A 461 -12.37 -37.07 -10.84
C GLU A 461 -11.57 -38.27 -10.29
N SER A 462 -11.88 -38.76 -9.08
CA SER A 462 -11.21 -39.90 -8.44
C SER A 462 -12.03 -41.21 -8.37
N LEU A 463 -13.28 -41.26 -8.84
CA LEU A 463 -14.09 -42.48 -8.70
C LEU A 463 -13.84 -43.51 -9.80
N GLY A 464 -12.77 -44.29 -9.59
CA GLY A 464 -12.61 -45.66 -10.08
C GLY A 464 -12.75 -46.69 -8.97
N VAL A 465 -13.47 -46.36 -7.88
CA VAL A 465 -13.74 -47.27 -6.76
C VAL A 465 -15.25 -47.26 -6.50
N ASN A 466 -15.86 -48.44 -6.61
CA ASN A 466 -17.21 -48.70 -6.17
C ASN A 466 -17.26 -48.49 -4.65
N ASP A 467 -18.06 -47.55 -4.17
CA ASP A 467 -18.62 -47.66 -2.83
C ASP A 467 -20.05 -47.08 -2.84
N GLU A 468 -21.00 -48.00 -2.76
CA GLU A 468 -22.33 -47.77 -2.24
C GLU A 468 -22.18 -47.56 -0.73
N ASP A 469 -21.94 -46.32 -0.28
CA ASP A 469 -22.40 -45.84 1.03
C ASP A 469 -21.97 -44.38 1.29
N VAL A 470 -22.77 -43.73 2.14
CA VAL A 470 -22.46 -42.55 2.97
C VAL A 470 -22.92 -41.16 2.47
N ASP A 471 -24.05 -40.76 3.05
CA ASP A 471 -24.48 -39.41 3.47
C ASP A 471 -23.85 -38.17 2.81
N HIS A 472 -24.68 -37.47 2.05
CA HIS A 472 -24.45 -36.08 1.63
C HIS A 472 -24.61 -35.11 2.81
N GLN A 473 -23.52 -34.56 3.34
CA GLN A 473 -23.54 -33.28 4.07
C GLN A 473 -22.19 -32.53 4.04
N ASN A 474 -22.10 -31.55 3.12
CA ASN A 474 -21.51 -30.19 3.21
C ASN A 474 -20.28 -29.86 4.07
N SER A 475 -19.39 -30.79 4.41
CA SER A 475 -18.08 -30.46 5.00
C SER A 475 -16.93 -31.02 4.16
N VAL A 476 -15.93 -30.18 3.85
CA VAL A 476 -14.71 -30.61 3.17
C VAL A 476 -13.95 -31.52 4.14
N SER A 477 -13.96 -32.83 3.87
CA SER A 477 -13.16 -33.77 4.65
C SER A 477 -11.66 -33.43 4.54
N LYS A 478 -10.86 -33.83 5.52
CA LYS A 478 -9.39 -33.63 5.49
C LYS A 478 -8.77 -34.13 4.18
N GLY A 479 -9.23 -35.27 3.67
CA GLY A 479 -8.75 -35.85 2.40
C GLY A 479 -9.15 -35.03 1.17
N HIS A 480 -10.36 -34.44 1.16
CA HIS A 480 -10.77 -33.50 0.11
C HIS A 480 -9.87 -32.27 0.09
N MET A 481 -9.53 -31.71 1.26
CA MET A 481 -8.66 -30.54 1.36
C MET A 481 -7.25 -30.81 0.84
N GLU A 482 -6.64 -31.93 1.22
CA GLU A 482 -5.32 -32.33 0.70
C GLU A 482 -5.32 -32.44 -0.83
N ARG A 483 -6.38 -33.03 -1.41
CA ARG A 483 -6.53 -33.13 -2.86
C ARG A 483 -6.68 -31.76 -3.53
N VAL A 484 -7.44 -30.85 -2.92
CA VAL A 484 -7.60 -29.47 -3.39
C VAL A 484 -6.27 -28.71 -3.34
N LEU A 485 -5.46 -28.86 -2.29
CA LEU A 485 -4.15 -28.22 -2.20
C LEU A 485 -3.16 -28.78 -3.22
N ARG A 486 -3.12 -30.11 -3.42
CA ARG A 486 -2.34 -30.72 -4.50
C ARG A 486 -2.76 -30.19 -5.87
N PHE A 487 -4.06 -30.02 -6.10
CA PHE A 487 -4.58 -29.39 -7.32
C PHE A 487 -4.10 -27.94 -7.47
N CYS A 488 -4.11 -27.16 -6.40
CA CYS A 488 -3.61 -25.79 -6.41
C CYS A 488 -2.13 -25.73 -6.78
N VAL A 489 -1.31 -26.55 -6.10
CA VAL A 489 0.13 -26.66 -6.36
C VAL A 489 0.40 -27.12 -7.79
N TYR A 490 -0.34 -28.10 -8.29
CA TYR A 490 -0.28 -28.55 -9.69
C TYR A 490 -0.55 -27.42 -10.68
N LEU A 491 -1.61 -26.63 -10.48
CA LEU A 491 -1.94 -25.53 -11.38
C LEU A 491 -0.91 -24.39 -11.32
N LEU A 492 -0.43 -24.05 -10.12
CA LEU A 492 0.64 -23.06 -9.97
C LEU A 492 1.91 -23.51 -10.70
N ASP A 493 2.36 -24.74 -10.46
CA ASP A 493 3.53 -25.33 -11.11
C ASP A 493 3.39 -25.34 -12.64
N LYS A 494 2.24 -25.79 -13.13
CA LYS A 494 1.91 -25.78 -14.57
C LYS A 494 2.07 -24.38 -15.16
N VAL A 495 1.44 -23.37 -14.56
CA VAL A 495 1.46 -22.01 -15.11
C VAL A 495 2.85 -21.38 -15.02
N ILE A 496 3.57 -21.56 -13.91
CA ILE A 496 4.96 -21.07 -13.76
C ILE A 496 5.84 -21.64 -14.89
N MET A 497 5.79 -22.96 -15.08
CA MET A 497 6.62 -23.67 -16.06
C MET A 497 6.25 -23.29 -17.51
N GLU A 498 4.96 -23.20 -17.84
CA GLU A 498 4.49 -22.78 -19.17
C GLU A 498 4.96 -21.36 -19.55
N ASN A 499 5.24 -20.51 -18.56
CA ASN A 499 5.70 -19.14 -18.79
C ASN A 499 7.23 -18.99 -18.62
N GLY A 500 7.98 -20.09 -18.47
CA GLY A 500 9.44 -20.08 -18.37
C GLY A 500 10.00 -19.56 -17.04
N PHE A 501 9.18 -19.61 -15.99
CA PHE A 501 9.57 -19.35 -14.61
C PHE A 501 9.83 -20.68 -13.89
N SER A 502 10.42 -20.58 -12.72
CA SER A 502 10.70 -21.69 -11.80
C SER A 502 10.24 -21.30 -10.39
N TRP A 503 10.17 -22.28 -9.48
CA TRP A 503 9.85 -21.99 -8.08
C TRP A 503 10.92 -21.13 -7.39
N GLU A 504 12.17 -21.15 -7.86
CA GLU A 504 13.22 -20.24 -7.41
C GLU A 504 12.91 -18.78 -7.79
N ASP A 505 12.10 -18.51 -8.82
CA ASP A 505 11.66 -17.16 -9.18
C ASP A 505 10.56 -16.62 -8.24
N THR A 506 10.02 -17.45 -7.34
CA THR A 506 8.90 -17.08 -6.48
C THR A 506 9.34 -16.07 -5.43
N MET A 507 8.67 -14.92 -5.41
CA MET A 507 8.88 -13.87 -4.43
C MET A 507 7.91 -13.99 -3.26
N ASN A 508 6.67 -14.40 -3.54
CA ASN A 508 5.65 -14.52 -2.51
C ASN A 508 4.57 -15.51 -2.95
N LEU A 509 4.20 -16.43 -2.06
CA LEU A 509 3.02 -17.29 -2.20
C LEU A 509 2.13 -17.07 -0.99
N ARG A 510 0.95 -16.49 -1.18
CA ARG A 510 -0.06 -16.29 -0.15
C ARG A 510 -1.27 -17.16 -0.42
N THR A 511 -1.81 -17.78 0.62
CA THR A 511 -3.02 -18.58 0.58
C THR A 511 -4.04 -17.98 1.52
N TYR A 512 -5.06 -17.37 0.94
CA TYR A 512 -6.23 -16.83 1.63
C TYR A 512 -7.23 -17.96 1.87
N PHE A 513 -7.67 -18.11 3.11
CA PHE A 513 -8.66 -19.10 3.49
C PHE A 513 -9.75 -18.48 4.39
N PRO A 514 -11.04 -18.74 4.14
CA PRO A 514 -12.12 -18.31 5.02
C PRO A 514 -12.08 -19.01 6.37
N THR A 515 -12.19 -18.26 7.48
CA THR A 515 -12.30 -18.85 8.83
C THR A 515 -13.60 -19.61 9.05
N THR A 516 -14.63 -19.34 8.24
CA THR A 516 -15.93 -20.04 8.25
C THR A 516 -15.85 -21.48 7.75
N SER A 517 -14.76 -21.88 7.08
CA SER A 517 -14.58 -23.24 6.55
C SER A 517 -14.45 -24.32 7.64
N GLY A 518 -14.18 -23.92 8.89
CA GLY A 518 -14.00 -24.83 10.02
C GLY A 518 -12.70 -25.64 9.97
N ILE A 519 -11.82 -25.37 9.01
CA ILE A 519 -10.54 -26.05 8.85
C ILE A 519 -9.50 -25.39 9.77
N PRO A 520 -8.89 -26.12 10.72
CA PRO A 520 -7.84 -25.56 11.55
C PRO A 520 -6.64 -25.14 10.69
N LEU A 521 -6.08 -23.96 10.96
CA LEU A 521 -4.92 -23.41 10.26
C LEU A 521 -3.75 -24.40 10.22
N GLU A 522 -3.47 -25.10 11.33
CA GLU A 522 -2.39 -26.10 11.42
C GLU A 522 -2.59 -27.24 10.42
N THR A 523 -3.84 -27.66 10.21
CA THR A 523 -4.18 -28.72 9.25
C THR A 523 -3.97 -28.24 7.82
N LEU A 524 -4.42 -27.01 7.51
CA LEU A 524 -4.21 -26.39 6.20
C LEU A 524 -2.72 -26.20 5.90
N SER A 525 -1.97 -25.65 6.86
CA SER A 525 -0.53 -25.42 6.74
C SER A 525 0.24 -26.73 6.57
N LEU A 526 -0.07 -27.76 7.34
CA LEU A 526 0.56 -29.08 7.21
C LEU A 526 0.25 -29.72 5.85
N ALA A 527 -1.00 -29.66 5.39
CA ALA A 527 -1.40 -30.23 4.11
C ALA A 527 -0.73 -29.51 2.92
N LEU A 528 -0.58 -28.18 3.00
CA LEU A 528 0.14 -27.41 2.00
C LEU A 528 1.64 -27.73 2.03
N LYS A 529 2.25 -27.85 3.22
CA LYS A 529 3.64 -28.29 3.39
C LYS A 529 3.89 -29.64 2.72
N ASN A 530 3.03 -30.62 3.00
CA ASN A 530 3.13 -31.95 2.44
C ASN A 530 3.00 -31.92 0.92
N SER A 531 2.05 -31.14 0.38
CA SER A 531 1.86 -30.99 -1.07
C SER A 531 3.10 -30.40 -1.75
N MET A 532 3.75 -29.41 -1.13
CA MET A 532 5.00 -28.81 -1.65
C MET A 532 6.19 -29.78 -1.55
N ASN A 533 6.31 -30.54 -0.45
CA ASN A 533 7.36 -31.56 -0.31
C ASN A 533 7.20 -32.67 -1.36
N GLU A 534 5.96 -33.16 -1.56
CA GLU A 534 5.64 -34.12 -2.62
C GLU A 534 6.01 -33.56 -4.00
N LEU A 535 5.76 -32.26 -4.25
CA LEU A 535 6.18 -31.60 -5.50
C LEU A 535 7.70 -31.68 -5.71
N ALA A 536 8.47 -31.42 -4.65
CA ALA A 536 9.93 -31.45 -4.65
C ALA A 536 10.51 -32.86 -4.85
N GLU A 537 9.84 -33.88 -4.30
CA GLU A 537 10.20 -35.28 -4.54
C GLU A 537 9.93 -35.69 -6.00
N MET A 538 8.83 -35.20 -6.59
CA MET A 538 8.46 -35.48 -7.98
C MET A 538 9.29 -34.69 -9.00
N ASP A 539 9.80 -33.52 -8.63
CA ASP A 539 10.54 -32.62 -9.51
C ASP A 539 11.74 -32.01 -8.80
N GLN A 540 12.91 -32.54 -9.13
CA GLN A 540 14.20 -32.13 -8.58
C GLN A 540 14.55 -30.65 -8.81
N ARG A 541 13.82 -29.93 -9.68
CA ARG A 541 13.96 -28.48 -9.86
C ARG A 541 13.34 -27.68 -8.72
N VAL A 542 12.41 -28.25 -7.96
CA VAL A 542 11.75 -27.57 -6.85
C VAL A 542 12.55 -27.83 -5.58
N GLN A 543 13.22 -26.80 -5.09
CA GLN A 543 13.89 -26.86 -3.79
C GLN A 543 12.96 -26.31 -2.71
N VAL A 544 12.47 -27.20 -1.84
CA VAL A 544 11.75 -26.78 -0.63
C VAL A 544 12.78 -26.68 0.50
N GLY A 545 12.98 -25.46 0.99
CA GLY A 545 13.83 -25.20 2.15
C GLY A 545 13.23 -25.75 3.44
N LYS A 546 13.95 -25.59 4.57
CA LYS A 546 13.40 -25.92 5.90
C LYS A 546 12.22 -25.03 6.29
N GLU A 547 12.25 -23.78 5.84
CA GLU A 547 11.21 -22.78 6.06
C GLU A 547 10.16 -22.86 4.93
N PRO A 548 8.86 -22.70 5.23
CA PRO A 548 7.83 -22.69 4.21
C PRO A 548 8.02 -21.49 3.27
N ILE A 549 7.78 -21.68 1.98
CA ILE A 549 7.83 -20.60 0.97
C ILE A 549 6.49 -19.87 0.82
N TYR A 550 5.53 -20.17 1.69
CA TYR A 550 4.15 -19.70 1.61
C TYR A 550 3.67 -19.10 2.92
N ASN A 551 2.68 -18.23 2.81
CA ASN A 551 1.97 -17.58 3.90
C ASN A 551 0.50 -17.95 3.85
N VAL A 552 -0.07 -18.33 4.98
CA VAL A 552 -1.50 -18.59 5.10
C VAL A 552 -2.15 -17.42 5.82
N VAL A 553 -3.16 -16.82 5.19
CA VAL A 553 -3.78 -15.55 5.64
C VAL A 553 -5.27 -15.79 5.88
N PRO A 554 -5.76 -15.69 7.12
CA PRO A 554 -7.17 -15.90 7.41
C PRO A 554 -7.97 -14.67 7.00
N VAL A 555 -9.08 -14.90 6.32
CA VAL A 555 -9.98 -13.84 5.86
C VAL A 555 -11.42 -14.24 6.17
N LEU A 556 -12.35 -13.30 6.04
CA LEU A 556 -13.76 -13.68 6.06
C LEU A 556 -14.14 -14.40 4.76
N ALA A 557 -13.59 -13.91 3.65
CA ALA A 557 -13.91 -14.36 2.31
C ALA A 557 -12.87 -13.78 1.33
N ALA A 558 -12.60 -14.45 0.20
CA ALA A 558 -11.74 -13.92 -0.87
C ALA A 558 -12.17 -14.48 -2.23
N GLY A 559 -11.77 -13.83 -3.31
CA GLY A 559 -12.04 -14.34 -4.66
C GLY A 559 -11.57 -13.42 -5.78
N SER A 560 -11.77 -13.87 -7.01
CA SER A 560 -11.46 -13.14 -8.25
C SER A 560 -12.50 -12.08 -8.62
N SER A 561 -13.61 -12.01 -7.90
CA SER A 561 -14.75 -11.15 -8.19
C SER A 561 -15.38 -10.65 -6.89
N ALA A 562 -15.77 -9.37 -6.84
CA ALA A 562 -16.44 -8.81 -5.66
C ALA A 562 -17.81 -9.46 -5.43
N ALA A 563 -18.42 -9.96 -6.50
CA ALA A 563 -19.67 -10.72 -6.47
C ALA A 563 -19.54 -12.10 -5.80
N SER A 564 -18.34 -12.67 -5.82
CA SER A 564 -18.09 -14.07 -5.48
C SER A 564 -16.87 -14.20 -4.59
N MET A 565 -16.86 -13.52 -3.44
CA MET A 565 -15.81 -13.69 -2.43
C MET A 565 -15.96 -15.00 -1.62
N ASN A 566 -16.68 -16.00 -2.12
CA ASN A 566 -17.00 -17.23 -1.37
C ASN A 566 -16.05 -18.39 -1.73
N ASN A 567 -14.84 -18.09 -2.19
CA ASN A 567 -13.86 -19.14 -2.49
C ASN A 567 -13.42 -19.81 -1.19
N ILE A 568 -13.36 -21.14 -1.20
CA ILE A 568 -12.85 -21.95 -0.09
C ILE A 568 -11.36 -21.66 0.11
N ILE A 569 -10.62 -21.48 -0.98
CA ILE A 569 -9.21 -21.07 -0.96
C ILE A 569 -8.93 -20.15 -2.14
N THR A 570 -8.11 -19.13 -1.91
CA THR A 570 -7.47 -18.35 -2.97
C THR A 570 -5.96 -18.34 -2.77
N CYS A 571 -5.18 -18.71 -3.78
CA CYS A 571 -3.72 -18.64 -3.75
C CYS A 571 -3.23 -17.49 -4.65
N GLU A 572 -2.46 -16.57 -4.09
CA GLU A 572 -1.75 -15.50 -4.79
C GLU A 572 -0.27 -15.86 -4.86
N LEU A 573 0.27 -16.00 -6.06
CA LEU A 573 1.69 -16.18 -6.31
C LEU A 573 2.22 -14.98 -7.08
N PHE A 574 3.34 -14.43 -6.61
CA PHE A 574 4.12 -13.45 -7.34
C PHE A 574 5.53 -13.97 -7.55
N ALA A 575 5.96 -14.11 -8.80
CA ALA A 575 7.29 -14.56 -9.20
C ALA A 575 7.97 -13.52 -10.09
N ARG A 576 9.30 -13.41 -9.98
CA ARG A 576 10.12 -12.47 -10.73
C ARG A 576 11.46 -13.07 -11.18
N LYS A 577 11.75 -12.92 -12.47
CA LYS A 577 12.99 -13.32 -13.12
C LYS A 577 13.88 -12.09 -13.35
N SER A 578 15.18 -12.24 -13.08
CA SER A 578 16.20 -11.18 -13.15
C SER A 578 16.74 -11.05 -14.56
#